data_AF-A0A2M8WK95-F1
#
_entry.id   AF-A0A2M8WK95-F1
#
_cell.length_a   1.000
_cell.length_b   1.000
_cell.length_c   1.000
_cell.angle_alpha   90.00
_cell.angle_beta   90.00
_cell.angle_gamma   90.00
#
_symmetry.space_group_name_H-M   'P 1'
#
loop_
_entity.id
_entity.type
_entity.pdbx_description
1 polymer ?
#
loop_
_entity_poly.entity_id
_entity_poly.type
_entity_poly.pdbx_seq_one_letter_code
_entity_poly.pdbx_strand_id
1 'polypeptide(L)'
;MTQLLVLGVMLIGAAAPFALLTKLMRAGHSGIALTIVAVIGAVFVILIYASGRPFGIDPVFAMTVAMLACVPALLGSTAGAFLGWLLRRQDDRRI
;
A
#
# COMPACT_ATOMS: atom_id res chain seq x y z
N MET A 1 10.31 -22.81 6.00
CA MET A 1 9.12 -22.30 6.73
C MET A 1 9.09 -20.76 6.75
N THR A 2 10.18 -20.10 7.13
CA THR A 2 10.27 -18.62 7.19
C THR A 2 9.97 -17.91 5.86
N GLN A 3 10.40 -18.47 4.72
CA GLN A 3 10.12 -17.91 3.39
C GLN A 3 8.61 -17.84 3.07
N LEU A 4 7.85 -18.88 3.44
CA LEU A 4 6.40 -18.91 3.24
C LEU A 4 5.71 -17.84 4.10
N LEU A 5 6.22 -17.61 5.31
CA LEU A 5 5.71 -16.57 6.20
C LEU A 5 5.99 -15.17 5.63
N VAL A 6 7.21 -14.92 5.16
CA VAL A 6 7.60 -13.68 4.48
C VAL A 6 6.70 -13.41 3.27
N LEU A 7 6.51 -14.40 2.40
CA LEU A 7 5.60 -14.31 1.25
C LEU A 7 4.17 -14.02 1.68
N GLY A 8 3.67 -14.72 2.72
CA GLY A 8 2.34 -14.49 3.27
C GLY A 8 2.15 -13.05 3.76
N VAL A 9 3.12 -12.49 4.48
CA VAL A 9 3.08 -11.10 4.95
C VAL A 9 3.06 -10.13 3.79
N MET A 10 3.92 -10.31 2.78
CA MET A 10 3.94 -9.43 1.61
C MET A 10 2.64 -9.51 0.82
N LEU A 11 2.09 -10.71 0.65
CA LEU A 11 0.86 -10.94 -0.09
C LEU A 11 -0.34 -10.32 0.62
N ILE A 12 -0.47 -10.49 1.94
CA ILE A 12 -1.50 -9.82 2.74
C ILE A 12 -1.28 -8.31 2.72
N GLY A 13 -0.03 -7.87 2.84
CA GLY A 13 0.37 -6.47 2.80
C GLY A 13 -0.01 -5.77 1.50
N ALA A 14 -0.02 -6.49 0.36
CA ALA A 14 -0.54 -5.98 -0.91
C ALA A 14 -2.06 -6.16 -1.06
N ALA A 15 -2.59 -7.36 -0.75
CA ALA A 15 -3.98 -7.72 -1.00
C ALA A 15 -4.97 -6.91 -0.16
N ALA A 16 -4.64 -6.62 1.11
CA ALA A 16 -5.49 -5.84 1.99
C ALA A 16 -5.72 -4.40 1.49
N PRO A 17 -4.67 -3.58 1.24
CA PRO A 17 -4.87 -2.24 0.68
C PRO A 17 -5.43 -2.29 -0.74
N PHE A 18 -5.09 -3.30 -1.54
CA PHE A 18 -5.68 -3.50 -2.87
C PHE A 18 -7.21 -3.62 -2.82
N ALA A 19 -7.72 -4.55 -2.02
CA ALA A 19 -9.16 -4.79 -1.91
C ALA A 19 -9.88 -3.55 -1.33
N LEU A 20 -9.31 -2.94 -0.30
CA LEU A 20 -9.86 -1.75 0.34
C LEU A 20 -9.96 -0.57 -0.63
N LEU A 21 -8.88 -0.28 -1.37
CA LEU A 21 -8.83 0.87 -2.26
C LEU A 21 -9.61 0.66 -3.55
N THR A 22 -9.68 -0.58 -4.04
CA THR A 22 -10.59 -0.94 -5.13
C THR A 22 -12.03 -0.60 -4.75
N LYS A 23 -12.46 -0.98 -3.54
CA LYS A 23 -13.81 -0.70 -3.04
C LYS A 23 -14.05 0.80 -2.86
N LEU A 24 -13.12 1.52 -2.25
CA LEU A 24 -13.25 2.96 -2.00
C LEU A 24 -13.30 3.78 -3.30
N MET A 25 -12.41 3.48 -4.26
CA MET A 25 -12.39 4.15 -5.56
C MET A 25 -13.66 3.86 -6.36
N ARG A 26 -14.14 2.61 -6.34
CA ARG A 26 -15.39 2.24 -7.00
C ARG A 26 -16.59 2.97 -6.40
N ALA A 27 -16.63 3.13 -5.08
CA ALA A 27 -17.64 3.92 -4.37
C ALA A 27 -17.43 5.44 -4.51
N GLY A 28 -16.42 5.89 -5.25
CA GLY A 28 -16.13 7.30 -5.51
C GLY A 28 -15.49 8.09 -4.38
N HIS A 29 -15.02 7.43 -3.32
CA HIS A 29 -14.36 8.06 -2.17
C HIS A 29 -12.88 8.34 -2.46
N SER A 30 -12.62 9.19 -3.46
CA SER A 30 -11.25 9.45 -3.94
C SER A 30 -10.34 10.10 -2.89
N GLY A 31 -10.89 11.01 -2.08
CA GLY A 31 -10.15 11.68 -1.02
C GLY A 31 -9.58 10.70 0.01
N ILE A 32 -10.41 9.79 0.54
CA ILE A 32 -9.99 8.80 1.55
C ILE A 32 -8.91 7.88 0.98
N ALA A 33 -9.10 7.41 -0.25
CA ALA A 33 -8.15 6.55 -0.91
C ALA A 33 -6.79 7.21 -1.13
N LEU A 34 -6.77 8.48 -1.56
CA LEU A 34 -5.54 9.25 -1.69
C LEU A 34 -4.85 9.44 -0.33
N THR A 35 -5.61 9.71 0.74
CA THR A 35 -5.06 9.82 2.10
C THR A 35 -4.40 8.51 2.55
N ILE A 36 -5.04 7.36 2.30
CA ILE A 36 -4.46 6.06 2.65
C ILE A 36 -3.14 5.84 1.90
N VAL A 37 -3.13 6.06 0.58
CA VAL A 37 -1.91 5.93 -0.23
C VAL A 37 -0.82 6.88 0.27
N ALA A 38 -1.18 8.13 0.58
CA ALA A 38 -0.24 9.14 1.07
C ALA A 38 0.34 8.77 2.44
N VAL A 39 -0.45 8.24 3.36
CA VAL A 39 0.03 7.79 4.68
C VAL A 39 1.00 6.62 4.52
N ILE A 40 0.68 5.63 3.69
CA ILE A 40 1.59 4.50 3.41
C ILE A 40 2.90 5.04 2.78
N GLY A 41 2.81 5.97 1.84
CA GLY A 41 3.96 6.61 1.21
C GLY A 41 4.81 7.41 2.20
N ALA A 42 4.19 8.17 3.10
CA ALA A 42 4.88 8.93 4.13
C ALA A 42 5.66 8.00 5.07
N VAL A 43 5.03 6.91 5.55
CA VAL A 43 5.71 5.90 6.38
C VAL A 43 6.89 5.30 5.62
N PHE A 44 6.73 4.96 4.34
CA PHE A 44 7.81 4.43 3.52
C PHE A 44 9.01 5.39 3.43
N VAL A 45 8.75 6.67 3.16
CA VAL A 45 9.80 7.70 3.07
C VAL A 45 10.52 7.89 4.41
N ILE A 46 9.78 7.90 5.53
CA ILE A 46 10.36 7.99 6.87
C ILE A 46 11.29 6.79 7.14
N LEU A 47 10.87 5.58 6.78
CA LEU A 47 11.70 4.38 6.98
C LEU A 47 12.93 4.37 6.08
N ILE A 48 12.84 4.86 4.84
CA ILE A 48 14.02 5.05 3.97
C ILE A 48 14.97 6.08 4.59
N TYR A 49 14.45 7.18 5.13
CA TYR A 49 15.29 8.17 5.78
C TYR A 49 15.98 7.57 7.03
N ALA A 50 15.26 6.76 7.82
CA ALA A 50 15.79 6.06 8.99
C ALA A 50 16.91 5.08 8.65
N SER A 51 16.89 4.46 7.47
CA SER A 51 17.95 3.53 7.07
C SER A 51 19.25 4.23 6.71
N GLY A 52 19.19 5.47 6.21
CA GLY A 52 20.37 6.28 5.90
C GLY A 52 20.88 7.14 7.07
N ARG A 53 20.00 7.53 7.98
CA ARG A 53 20.33 8.27 9.21
C ARG A 53 19.53 7.68 10.37
N PRO A 54 20.13 6.89 11.26
CA PRO A 54 19.40 6.28 12.36
C PRO A 54 18.90 7.35 13.34
N PHE A 55 17.59 7.37 13.61
CA PHE A 55 16.95 8.20 14.64
C PHE A 55 16.06 7.33 15.53
N GLY A 56 16.67 6.67 16.52
CA GLY A 56 15.95 5.80 17.47
C GLY A 56 15.38 4.51 16.87
N ILE A 57 15.67 4.21 15.59
CA ILE A 57 15.30 2.97 14.90
C ILE A 57 16.56 2.38 14.27
N ASP A 58 16.73 1.07 14.39
CA ASP A 58 17.82 0.35 13.75
C ASP A 58 17.66 0.39 12.20
N PRO A 59 18.73 0.74 11.44
CA PRO A 59 18.65 0.84 9.98
C PRO A 59 18.20 -0.45 9.27
N VAL A 60 18.63 -1.61 9.76
CA VAL A 60 18.26 -2.92 9.18
C VAL A 60 16.78 -3.18 9.44
N PHE A 61 16.31 -2.87 10.64
CA PHE A 61 14.90 -2.98 10.98
C PHE A 61 14.04 -2.05 10.11
N ALA A 62 14.43 -0.78 9.96
CA ALA A 62 13.72 0.19 9.13
C ALA A 62 13.62 -0.28 7.67
N MET A 63 14.72 -0.77 7.11
CA MET A 63 14.76 -1.29 5.75
C MET A 63 13.91 -2.55 5.60
N THR A 64 13.93 -3.43 6.60
CA THR A 64 13.11 -4.65 6.61
C THR A 64 11.62 -4.32 6.56
N VAL A 65 11.16 -3.38 7.39
CA VAL A 65 9.75 -2.96 7.40
C VAL A 65 9.37 -2.26 6.09
N ALA A 66 10.24 -1.39 5.57
CA ALA A 66 10.02 -0.70 4.30
C ALA A 66 9.82 -1.70 3.16
N MET A 67 10.67 -2.72 3.06
CA MET A 67 10.62 -3.72 1.98
C MET A 67 9.50 -4.75 2.18
N LEU A 68 9.27 -5.20 3.41
CA LEU A 68 8.33 -6.29 3.69
C LEU A 68 6.87 -5.82 3.74
N ALA A 69 6.61 -4.60 4.22
CA ALA A 69 5.26 -4.10 4.44
C ALA A 69 4.91 -2.93 3.50
N CYS A 70 5.76 -1.88 3.47
CA CYS A 70 5.40 -0.65 2.75
C CYS A 70 5.42 -0.83 1.22
N VAL A 71 6.42 -1.53 0.67
CA VAL A 71 6.49 -1.75 -0.79
C VAL A 71 5.28 -2.56 -1.30
N PRO A 72 4.93 -3.73 -0.72
CA PRO A 72 3.74 -4.46 -1.13
C PRO A 72 2.47 -3.64 -0.94
N ALA A 73 2.35 -2.88 0.15
CA ALA A 73 1.19 -2.04 0.41
C ALA A 73 1.04 -0.90 -0.60
N LEU A 74 2.15 -0.28 -1.04
CA LEU A 74 2.15 0.73 -2.10
C LEU A 74 1.73 0.14 -3.45
N LEU A 75 2.26 -1.03 -3.81
CA LEU A 75 1.89 -1.71 -5.05
C LEU A 75 0.42 -2.12 -5.05
N GLY A 76 -0.03 -2.75 -3.96
CA GLY A 76 -1.42 -3.14 -3.79
C GLY A 76 -2.37 -1.94 -3.78
N SER A 77 -2.01 -0.86 -3.07
CA SER A 77 -2.85 0.34 -2.97
C SER A 77 -3.01 1.06 -4.31
N THR A 78 -1.91 1.25 -5.05
CA THR A 78 -1.94 1.87 -6.38
C THR A 78 -2.69 1.03 -7.40
N ALA A 79 -2.43 -0.28 -7.45
CA ALA A 79 -3.15 -1.19 -8.34
C ALA A 79 -4.65 -1.26 -8.00
N GLY A 80 -5.00 -1.31 -6.72
CA GLY A 80 -6.38 -1.36 -6.27
C GLY A 80 -7.13 -0.06 -6.56
N ALA A 81 -6.49 1.09 -6.29
CA ALA A 81 -7.06 2.38 -6.62
C ALA A 81 -7.32 2.52 -8.13
N PHE A 82 -6.37 2.10 -8.96
CA PHE A 82 -6.51 2.13 -10.41
C PHE A 82 -7.63 1.21 -10.91
N LEU A 83 -7.72 -0.03 -10.40
CA LEU A 83 -8.80 -0.94 -10.75
C LEU A 83 -10.17 -0.39 -10.32
N GLY A 84 -10.28 0.10 -9.08
CA GLY A 84 -11.53 0.68 -8.58
C GLY A 84 -12.01 1.86 -9.43
N TRP A 85 -11.08 2.67 -9.92
CA TRP A 85 -11.37 3.77 -10.85
C TRP A 85 -11.83 3.28 -12.23
N LEU A 86 -11.19 2.24 -12.79
CA LEU A 86 -11.62 1.63 -14.05
C LEU A 86 -13.03 1.03 -13.93
N LEU A 87 -13.31 0.32 -12.83
CA LEU A 87 -14.62 -0.26 -12.57
C LEU A 87 -15.68 0.82 -12.43
N ARG A 88 -15.39 1.92 -11.70
CA ARG A 88 -16.30 3.06 -11.62
C ARG A 88 -16.61 3.65 -12.99
N ARG A 89 -15.58 3.87 -13.82
CA ARG A 89 -15.77 4.36 -15.20
C ARG A 89 -16.62 3.43 -16.06
N GLN A 90 -16.52 2.12 -15.83
CA GLN A 90 -17.34 1.14 -16.53
C GLN A 90 -18.80 1.17 -16.05
N ASP A 91 -19.01 1.29 -14.74
CA ASP A 91 -20.33 1.42 -14.13
C ASP A 91 -21.02 2.71 -14.61
N ASP A 92 -20.30 3.85 -14.64
CA ASP A 92 -20.78 5.15 -15.11
C ASP A 92 -21.16 5.14 -16.61
N ARG A 93 -20.55 4.28 -17.44
CA ARG A 93 -20.86 4.15 -18.87
C ARG A 93 -22.08 3.28 -19.17
N ARG A 94 -22.54 2.50 -18.19
CA ARG A 94 -23.70 1.60 -18.35
C ARG A 94 -25.02 2.27 -18.00
N ILE A 95 -24.98 3.44 -17.37
CA ILE A 95 -26.12 4.30 -17.03
C ILE A 95 -26.30 5.31 -18.15
#